data_AF-A0A3B9LEK0-F1
#
_entry.id   AF-A0A3B9LEK0-F1
#
_cell.length_a   1.000
_cell.length_b   1.000
_cell.length_c   1.000
_cell.angle_alpha   90.00
_cell.angle_beta   90.00
_cell.angle_gamma   90.00
#
_symmetry.space_group_name_H-M   'P 1'
#
loop_
_entity.id
_entity.type
_entity.pdbx_description
1 polymer ?
#
loop_
_entity_poly.entity_id
_entity_poly.type
_entity_poly.pdbx_seq_one_letter_code
_entity_poly.pdbx_strand_id
1 'polypeptide(L)'
;EGFSIGERVGIPWLGWTCGQCVYCRSSRENLCDRARFTGYTIDGGYAEFAVADARFCFRLPKLYNDVDAAPLLCAGLLGYRSLRKTGDARRLGIYGFGNAAQLIAQIALYQRREVFVFTRPGDKAGQ
;
A
#
# COMPACT_ATOMS: atom_id res chain seq x y z
N GLU A 1 10.58 1.66 -19.29
CA GLU A 1 9.53 1.91 -20.30
C GLU A 1 8.48 2.83 -19.69
N GLY A 2 8.08 3.87 -20.42
CA GLY A 2 7.09 4.86 -19.94
C GLY A 2 5.65 4.32 -19.98
N PHE A 3 4.69 5.12 -19.52
CA PHE A 3 3.26 4.86 -19.71
C PHE A 3 2.76 5.43 -21.03
N SER A 4 1.66 4.87 -21.53
CA SER A 4 0.96 5.38 -22.71
C SER A 4 -0.30 6.16 -22.33
N ILE A 5 -0.73 7.09 -23.18
CA ILE A 5 -2.01 7.80 -23.00
C ILE A 5 -3.15 6.77 -22.99
N GLY A 6 -4.07 6.92 -22.03
CA GLY A 6 -5.19 5.99 -21.81
C GLY A 6 -4.85 4.76 -20.97
N GLU A 7 -3.58 4.58 -20.58
CA GLU A 7 -3.20 3.49 -19.68
C GLU A 7 -3.68 3.75 -18.25
N ARG A 8 -4.27 2.72 -17.62
CA ARG A 8 -4.72 2.79 -16.22
C ARG A 8 -3.52 2.70 -15.28
N VAL A 9 -3.35 3.73 -14.45
CA VAL A 9 -2.27 3.82 -13.48
C VAL A 9 -2.78 4.09 -12.07
N GLY A 10 -2.08 3.54 -11.08
CA GLY A 10 -2.29 3.80 -9.67
C GLY A 10 -1.21 4.73 -9.13
N ILE A 11 -1.61 5.76 -8.38
CA ILE A 11 -0.71 6.71 -7.74
C ILE A 11 -0.64 6.36 -6.24
N PRO A 12 0.51 5.90 -5.73
CA PRO A 12 0.64 5.49 -4.33
C PRO A 12 0.94 6.67 -3.40
N TRP A 13 1.04 6.36 -2.10
CA TRP A 13 1.46 7.29 -1.06
C TRP A 13 2.86 7.88 -1.29
N LEU A 14 3.85 7.05 -1.62
CA LEU A 14 5.22 7.52 -1.89
C LEU A 14 5.28 8.09 -3.31
N GLY A 15 5.28 9.42 -3.43
CA GLY A 15 5.20 10.11 -4.72
C GLY A 15 6.55 10.52 -5.31
N TRP A 16 7.58 10.66 -4.48
CA TRP A 16 8.94 10.99 -4.94
C TRP A 16 10.01 10.66 -3.90
N THR A 17 11.20 10.27 -4.35
CA THR A 17 12.40 10.15 -3.52
C THR A 17 13.63 10.74 -4.22
N CYS A 18 14.69 11.00 -3.44
CA CYS A 18 15.85 11.74 -3.96
C CYS A 18 16.81 10.92 -4.82
N GLY A 19 16.67 9.59 -4.90
CA GLY A 19 17.50 8.70 -5.71
C GLY A 19 18.96 8.53 -5.27
N GLN A 20 19.49 9.39 -4.39
CA GLN A 20 20.93 9.48 -4.11
C GLN A 20 21.34 9.24 -2.65
N CYS A 21 20.41 9.26 -1.69
CA CYS A 21 20.75 8.97 -0.30
C CYS A 21 21.07 7.48 -0.08
N VAL A 22 21.61 7.12 1.08
CA VAL A 22 21.96 5.73 1.43
C VAL A 22 20.75 4.79 1.31
N TYR A 23 19.56 5.26 1.67
CA TYR A 23 18.33 4.47 1.58
C TYR A 23 17.90 4.22 0.13
N CYS A 24 17.89 5.26 -0.71
CA CYS A 24 17.56 5.13 -2.13
C CYS A 24 18.55 4.20 -2.84
N ARG A 25 19.85 4.39 -2.62
CA ARG A 25 20.92 3.56 -3.23
C ARG A 25 20.94 2.11 -2.73
N SER A 26 20.26 1.81 -1.63
CA SER A 26 20.13 0.44 -1.08
C SER A 26 18.73 -0.16 -1.27
N SER A 27 17.95 0.34 -2.25
CA SER A 27 16.59 -0.14 -2.55
C SER A 27 15.62 -0.08 -1.37
N ARG A 28 15.86 0.86 -0.46
CA ARG A 28 15.02 1.18 0.71
C ARG A 28 14.49 2.59 0.61
N GLU A 29 14.16 3.04 -0.60
CA GLU A 29 13.72 4.40 -0.89
C GLU A 29 12.49 4.85 -0.08
N ASN A 30 11.71 3.90 0.44
CA ASN A 30 10.64 4.14 1.42
C ASN A 30 11.14 4.76 2.75
N LEU A 31 12.44 4.82 2.98
CA LEU A 31 13.11 5.43 4.12
C LEU A 31 13.88 6.72 3.73
N CYS A 32 13.67 7.25 2.53
CA CYS A 32 14.37 8.43 2.06
C CYS A 32 14.07 9.65 2.93
N ASP A 33 15.12 10.32 3.45
CA ASP A 33 14.99 11.51 4.31
C ASP A 33 14.36 12.72 3.61
N ARG A 34 14.35 12.70 2.27
CA ARG A 34 13.74 13.73 1.41
C ARG A 34 12.51 13.22 0.66
N ALA A 35 11.89 12.14 1.15
CA ALA A 35 10.69 11.60 0.51
C ALA A 35 9.58 12.67 0.46
N ARG A 36 8.79 12.64 -0.62
CA ARG A 36 7.57 13.42 -0.74
C ARG A 36 6.40 12.48 -0.97
N PHE A 37 5.26 12.82 -0.38
CA PHE A 37 4.09 11.98 -0.28
C PHE A 37 2.88 12.62 -0.97
N THR A 38 2.23 11.83 -1.82
CA THR A 38 1.02 12.21 -2.56
C THR A 38 -0.15 12.42 -1.60
N GLY A 39 -0.86 13.54 -1.73
CA GLY A 39 -1.95 13.92 -0.83
C GLY A 39 -1.50 14.43 0.54
N TYR A 40 -0.21 14.77 0.69
CA TYR A 40 0.32 15.37 1.91
C TYR A 40 1.34 16.49 1.64
N THR A 41 2.50 16.18 1.06
CA THR A 41 3.49 17.19 0.65
C THR A 41 3.43 17.52 -0.85
N ILE A 42 2.74 16.68 -1.61
CA ILE A 42 2.40 16.87 -3.03
C ILE A 42 0.87 16.77 -3.10
N ASP A 43 0.24 17.54 -3.97
CA ASP A 43 -1.21 17.47 -4.18
C ASP A 43 -1.66 16.03 -4.52
N GLY A 44 -2.85 15.67 -4.04
CA GLY A 44 -3.36 14.30 -4.07
C GLY A 44 -4.57 14.09 -4.97
N GLY A 45 -5.15 12.89 -4.90
CA GLY A 45 -6.27 12.46 -5.74
C GLY A 45 -7.66 12.90 -5.27
N TYR A 46 -7.78 13.79 -4.28
CA TYR A 46 -9.08 14.40 -3.92
C TYR A 46 -9.39 15.58 -4.85
N ALA A 47 -9.33 15.29 -6.16
CA ALA A 47 -9.49 16.20 -7.28
C ALA A 47 -9.84 15.38 -8.52
N GLU A 48 -10.38 16.03 -9.56
CA GLU A 48 -10.65 15.37 -10.86
C GLU A 48 -9.35 14.94 -11.58
N PHE A 49 -8.25 15.63 -11.30
CA PHE A 49 -6.93 15.36 -11.88
C PHE A 49 -5.84 15.49 -10.82
N ALA A 50 -4.76 14.71 -10.97
CA ALA A 50 -3.58 14.79 -10.14
C ALA A 50 -2.31 14.66 -10.99
N VAL A 51 -1.25 15.37 -10.60
CA VAL A 51 0.09 15.24 -11.18
C VAL A 51 0.88 14.23 -10.35
N ALA A 52 1.49 13.25 -11.00
CA ALA A 52 2.31 12.24 -10.34
C ALA A 52 3.62 12.00 -11.07
N ASP A 53 4.65 11.66 -10.31
CA ASP A 53 5.92 11.20 -10.88
C ASP A 53 5.75 9.77 -11.41
N ALA A 54 5.89 9.60 -12.73
CA ALA A 54 5.71 8.33 -13.40
C ALA A 54 6.59 7.20 -12.83
N ARG A 55 7.72 7.50 -12.19
CA ARG A 55 8.58 6.48 -11.57
C ARG A 55 7.93 5.78 -10.39
N PHE A 56 6.94 6.41 -9.77
CA PHE A 56 6.21 5.89 -8.60
C PHE A 56 4.81 5.36 -8.95
N CYS A 57 4.34 5.57 -10.18
CA CYS A 57 3.05 5.06 -10.60
C CYS A 57 3.10 3.54 -10.86
N PHE A 58 1.99 2.85 -10.58
CA PHE A 58 1.84 1.42 -10.84
C PHE A 58 0.90 1.18 -12.02
N ARG A 59 1.23 0.21 -12.89
CA ARG A 59 0.27 -0.31 -13.88
C ARG A 59 -0.82 -1.08 -13.16
N LEU A 60 -2.08 -0.76 -13.43
CA LEU A 60 -3.20 -1.46 -12.82
C LEU A 60 -3.59 -2.69 -13.67
N PRO A 61 -3.67 -3.90 -13.07
CA PRO A 61 -4.18 -5.07 -13.77
C PRO A 61 -5.62 -4.86 -14.24
N LYS A 62 -5.96 -5.40 -15.41
CA LYS A 62 -7.33 -5.34 -15.97
C LYS A 62 -8.39 -6.01 -15.08
N LEU A 63 -7.96 -6.92 -14.20
CA LEU A 63 -8.85 -7.69 -13.31
C LEU A 63 -9.59 -6.80 -12.30
N TYR A 64 -8.99 -5.69 -11.88
CA TYR A 64 -9.57 -4.82 -10.86
C TYR A 64 -10.20 -3.58 -11.51
N ASN A 65 -11.37 -3.17 -11.02
CA ASN A 65 -11.88 -1.82 -11.28
C ASN A 65 -11.11 -0.79 -10.41
N ASP A 66 -11.35 0.50 -10.64
CA ASP A 66 -10.59 1.56 -9.95
C ASP A 66 -10.89 1.62 -8.44
N VAL A 67 -12.14 1.38 -8.05
CA VAL A 67 -12.59 1.41 -6.64
C VAL A 67 -11.92 0.30 -5.84
N ASP A 68 -11.84 -0.91 -6.38
CA ASP A 68 -11.22 -2.06 -5.74
C ASP A 68 -9.69 -1.95 -5.71
N ALA A 69 -9.10 -1.34 -6.74
CA ALA A 69 -7.64 -1.15 -6.82
C ALA A 69 -7.13 -0.04 -5.90
N ALA A 70 -7.91 1.04 -5.69
CA ALA A 70 -7.51 2.21 -4.91
C ALA A 70 -6.95 1.88 -3.51
N PRO A 71 -7.62 1.08 -2.64
CA PRO A 71 -7.09 0.79 -1.31
C PRO A 71 -5.80 -0.04 -1.33
N LEU A 72 -5.52 -0.76 -2.43
CA LEU A 72 -4.29 -1.55 -2.57
C LEU A 72 -3.05 -0.65 -2.64
N LEU A 73 -3.17 0.56 -3.19
CA LEU A 73 -2.08 1.51 -3.44
C LEU A 73 -1.57 2.22 -2.18
N CYS A 74 -2.18 1.97 -1.02
CA CYS A 74 -1.71 2.49 0.27
C CYS A 74 -1.83 1.42 1.37
N ALA A 75 -3.06 1.11 1.80
CA ALA A 75 -3.32 0.13 2.85
C ALA A 75 -2.84 -1.27 2.45
N GLY A 76 -3.02 -1.65 1.19
CA GLY A 76 -2.51 -2.92 0.65
C GLY A 76 -0.99 -2.99 0.62
N LEU A 77 -0.30 -1.97 0.08
CA LEU A 77 1.16 -1.92 0.01
C LEU A 77 1.81 -2.02 1.40
N LEU A 78 1.38 -1.19 2.35
CA LEU A 78 1.94 -1.21 3.70
C LEU A 78 1.59 -2.52 4.42
N GLY A 79 0.35 -2.99 4.27
CA GLY A 79 -0.11 -4.23 4.88
C GLY A 79 0.68 -5.43 4.37
N TYR A 80 0.83 -5.55 3.05
CA TYR A 80 1.60 -6.63 2.43
C TYR A 80 3.07 -6.59 2.85
N ARG A 81 3.69 -5.41 2.95
CA ARG A 81 5.05 -5.27 3.48
C ARG A 81 5.16 -5.82 4.91
N SER A 82 4.20 -5.48 5.79
CA SER A 82 4.14 -6.00 7.16
C SER A 82 3.98 -7.52 7.18
N LEU A 83 3.08 -8.08 6.36
CA LEU A 83 2.91 -9.53 6.23
C LEU A 83 4.21 -10.20 5.77
N ARG A 84 4.88 -9.66 4.76
CA ARG A 84 6.17 -10.20 4.27
C ARG A 84 7.26 -10.21 5.34
N LYS A 85 7.24 -9.26 6.27
CA LYS A 85 8.19 -9.23 7.40
C LYS A 85 7.95 -10.33 8.44
N THR A 86 6.80 -10.98 8.42
CA THR A 86 6.51 -12.13 9.30
C THR A 86 7.15 -13.44 8.83
N GLY A 87 7.78 -13.45 7.63
CA GLY A 87 8.37 -14.67 7.06
C GLY A 87 7.31 -15.76 6.90
N ASP A 88 7.62 -16.97 7.36
CA ASP A 88 6.76 -18.16 7.25
C ASP A 88 5.92 -18.44 8.50
N ALA A 89 5.70 -17.42 9.34
CA ALA A 89 4.86 -17.55 10.52
C ALA A 89 3.47 -18.11 10.17
N ARG A 90 3.13 -19.27 10.76
CA ARG A 90 1.84 -19.93 10.58
C ARG A 90 0.70 -19.18 11.27
N ARG A 91 0.98 -18.56 12.43
CA ARG A 91 0.01 -17.83 13.25
C ARG A 91 0.36 -16.35 13.25
N LEU A 92 -0.63 -15.51 12.93
CA LEU A 92 -0.47 -14.07 12.82
C LEU A 92 -1.42 -13.37 13.79
N GLY A 93 -0.89 -12.44 14.58
CA GLY A 93 -1.68 -11.53 15.39
C GLY A 93 -1.80 -10.16 14.71
N ILE A 94 -3.01 -9.65 14.58
CA ILE A 94 -3.29 -8.32 14.01
C ILE A 94 -3.98 -7.47 15.08
N TYR A 95 -3.38 -6.33 15.42
CA TYR A 95 -3.97 -5.36 16.35
C TYR A 95 -4.75 -4.30 15.56
N GLY A 96 -6.08 -4.29 15.75
CA GLY A 96 -7.04 -3.45 15.02
C GLY A 96 -7.46 -4.04 13.67
N PHE A 97 -8.75 -3.96 13.34
CA PHE A 97 -9.34 -4.54 12.12
C PHE A 97 -9.81 -3.48 11.11
N GLY A 98 -8.92 -2.55 10.76
CA GLY A 98 -9.18 -1.54 9.71
C GLY A 98 -8.83 -2.01 8.30
N ASN A 99 -8.81 -1.08 7.34
CA ASN A 99 -8.62 -1.39 5.91
C ASN A 99 -7.37 -2.25 5.61
N ALA A 100 -6.21 -1.91 6.17
CA ALA A 100 -4.99 -2.70 5.95
C ALA A 100 -5.11 -4.11 6.52
N ALA A 101 -5.70 -4.25 7.72
CA ALA A 101 -5.92 -5.53 8.39
C ALA A 101 -6.84 -6.45 7.58
N GLN A 102 -7.94 -5.91 7.06
CA GLN A 102 -8.88 -6.64 6.21
C GLN A 102 -8.21 -7.17 4.94
N LEU A 103 -7.39 -6.34 4.28
CA LEU A 103 -6.67 -6.75 3.07
C LEU A 103 -5.63 -7.84 3.36
N ILE A 104 -4.81 -7.69 4.41
CA ILE A 104 -3.79 -8.70 4.73
C ILE A 104 -4.38 -10.00 5.26
N ALA A 105 -5.54 -9.95 5.94
CA ALA A 105 -6.23 -11.13 6.41
C ALA A 105 -6.64 -12.01 5.21
N GLN A 106 -7.17 -11.42 4.15
CA GLN A 106 -7.51 -12.15 2.91
C GLN A 106 -6.27 -12.85 2.31
N ILE A 107 -5.14 -12.14 2.24
CA ILE A 107 -3.88 -12.71 1.72
C ILE A 107 -3.36 -13.82 2.64
N ALA A 108 -3.39 -13.63 3.95
CA ALA A 108 -2.94 -14.63 4.92
C ALA A 108 -3.80 -15.91 4.89
N LEU A 109 -5.13 -15.76 4.75
CA LEU A 109 -6.05 -16.87 4.59
C LEU A 109 -5.80 -17.63 3.27
N TYR A 110 -5.59 -16.91 2.17
CA TYR A 110 -5.17 -17.52 0.90
C TYR A 110 -3.87 -18.32 1.05
N GLN A 111 -2.92 -17.82 1.84
CA GLN A 111 -1.67 -18.50 2.20
C GLN A 111 -1.84 -19.62 3.25
N ARG A 112 -3.08 -19.93 3.67
CA ARG A 112 -3.42 -20.95 4.68
C ARG A 112 -2.78 -20.70 6.04
N ARG A 113 -2.68 -19.43 6.45
CA ARG A 113 -2.20 -19.01 7.78
C ARG A 113 -3.37 -18.81 8.74
N GLU A 114 -3.14 -19.04 10.03
CA GLU A 114 -4.08 -18.75 11.12
C GLU A 114 -3.97 -17.26 11.48
N VAL A 115 -5.10 -16.55 11.48
CA VAL A 115 -5.16 -15.10 11.78
C VAL A 115 -5.97 -14.87 13.04
N PHE A 116 -5.36 -14.17 13.99
CA PHE A 116 -5.99 -13.72 15.24
C PHE A 116 -6.05 -12.21 15.22
N VAL A 117 -7.25 -11.65 15.37
CA VAL A 117 -7.48 -10.20 15.33
C VAL A 117 -7.84 -9.72 16.73
N PHE A 118 -7.16 -8.69 17.20
CA PHE A 118 -7.37 -8.07 18.50
C PHE A 118 -7.95 -6.68 18.29
N THR A 119 -9.21 -6.49 18.68
CA THR A 119 -9.89 -5.18 18.63
C THR A 119 -10.04 -4.59 20.04
N ARG A 120 -10.46 -3.31 20.09
CA ARG A 120 -10.74 -2.64 21.36
C ARG A 120 -12.01 -3.21 22.00
N PRO A 121 -12.14 -3.21 23.33
CA PRO A 121 -13.39 -3.62 23.99
C PRO A 121 -14.61 -2.88 23.41
N GLY A 122 -15.65 -3.62 23.06
CA GLY A 122 -16.89 -3.06 22.50
C GLY A 122 -16.89 -2.82 20.98
N ASP A 123 -15.78 -3.03 20.28
CA ASP A 123 -15.70 -2.90 18.82
C ASP A 123 -16.32 -4.11 18.11
N LYS A 124 -17.65 -4.14 18.07
CA LYS A 124 -18.44 -5.21 17.41
C LYS A 124 -18.35 -5.18 15.89
N ALA A 125 -18.02 -4.04 15.29
CA ALA A 125 -17.93 -3.91 13.84
C ALA A 125 -16.63 -4.52 13.30
N GLY A 126 -15.56 -4.51 14.10
CA GLY A 126 -14.28 -5.12 13.76
C GLY A 126 -14.09 -6.57 14.21
N GLN A 127 -15.05 -7.15 14.95
CA GLN A 127 -15.06 -8.56 15.39
C GLN A 127 -15.85 -9.42 14.41
#